data_AF-A0A133Y544-F1
#
_entry.id   AF-A0A133Y544-F1
#
_cell.length_a   1.000
_cell.length_b   1.000
_cell.length_c   1.000
_cell.angle_alpha   90.00
_cell.angle_beta   90.00
_cell.angle_gamma   90.00
#
_symmetry.space_group_name_H-M   'P 1'
#
loop_
_entity.id
_entity.type
_entity.pdbx_description
1 polymer ?
#
loop_
_entity_poly.entity_id
_entity_poly.type
_entity_poly.pdbx_seq_one_letter_code
_entity_poly.pdbx_strand_id
1 'polypeptide(L)'
;MFEFSLNMIDHPLYSKVASYCARAERCPQEVLQWLERKQVPRHECEQILEELVAERYVDEERYIAAFASDKLRFSEQGPMRIKRELLVKGLPESLVESIVDRVMEENNYREVLSSLIQKKLALLDSPDADAIHTKVLQWAYGKGFEWEDVLEAARQFLRL
;
A
#
# COMPACT_ATOMS: atom_id res chain seq x y z
N MET A 1 40.80 2.21 14.46
CA MET A 1 40.22 0.87 14.57
C MET A 1 39.43 0.69 13.29
N PHE A 2 40.07 0.14 12.25
CA PHE A 2 39.43 -0.05 10.94
C PHE A 2 38.53 -1.27 11.07
N GLU A 3 37.22 -1.06 11.15
CA GLU A 3 36.26 -2.12 10.90
C GLU A 3 36.46 -2.57 9.45
N PHE A 4 36.88 -3.81 9.26
CA PHE A 4 36.77 -4.48 7.97
C PHE A 4 35.26 -4.56 7.68
N SER A 5 34.74 -3.64 6.87
CA SER A 5 33.39 -3.77 6.32
C SER A 5 33.40 -4.99 5.43
N LEU A 6 32.85 -6.10 5.93
CA LEU A 6 32.63 -7.30 5.14
C LEU A 6 31.68 -6.92 4.00
N ASN A 7 32.09 -7.14 2.74
CA ASN A 7 31.23 -6.88 1.60
C ASN A 7 30.08 -7.91 1.59
N MET A 8 28.85 -7.47 1.90
CA MET A 8 27.72 -8.40 1.98
C MET A 8 27.23 -8.89 0.61
N ILE A 9 27.70 -8.30 -0.49
CA ILE A 9 27.43 -8.80 -1.85
C ILE A 9 27.95 -10.24 -2.03
N ASP A 10 29.07 -10.57 -1.38
CA ASP A 10 29.68 -11.90 -1.42
C ASP A 10 28.98 -12.90 -0.48
N HIS A 11 27.98 -12.45 0.28
CA HIS A 11 27.21 -13.32 1.16
C HIS A 11 26.46 -14.39 0.33
N PRO A 12 26.49 -15.68 0.72
CA PRO A 12 25.93 -16.77 -0.08
C PRO A 12 24.41 -16.69 -0.33
N LEU A 13 23.70 -15.82 0.40
CA LEU A 13 22.28 -15.55 0.18
C LEU A 13 21.99 -14.24 -0.56
N TYR A 14 22.98 -13.36 -0.78
CA TYR A 14 22.78 -12.05 -1.40
C TYR A 14 22.10 -12.18 -2.77
N SER A 15 22.66 -13.00 -3.66
CA SER A 15 22.10 -13.24 -5.00
C SER A 15 20.67 -13.80 -4.97
N LYS A 16 20.32 -14.58 -3.94
CA LYS A 16 18.97 -15.15 -3.77
C LYS A 16 17.96 -14.10 -3.32
N VAL A 17 18.33 -13.25 -2.37
CA VAL A 17 17.43 -12.18 -1.89
C VAL A 17 17.32 -11.05 -2.91
N ALA A 18 18.40 -10.73 -3.65
CA ALA A 18 18.36 -9.81 -4.78
C ALA A 18 17.41 -10.32 -5.87
N SER A 19 17.51 -11.61 -6.24
CA SER A 19 16.56 -12.25 -7.17
C SER A 19 15.11 -12.23 -6.66
N TYR A 20 14.91 -12.35 -5.35
CA TYR A 20 13.59 -12.24 -4.73
C TYR A 20 13.00 -10.82 -4.85
N CYS A 21 13.82 -9.78 -4.67
CA CYS A 21 13.44 -8.38 -4.84
C CYS A 21 13.25 -7.99 -6.32
N ALA A 22 14.04 -8.57 -7.23
CA ALA A 22 13.93 -8.30 -8.66
C ALA A 22 12.62 -8.83 -9.30
N ARG A 23 11.95 -9.80 -8.65
CA ARG A 23 10.71 -10.41 -9.17
C ARG A 23 9.45 -9.61 -8.85
N ALA A 24 9.48 -8.82 -7.78
CA ALA A 24 8.37 -8.01 -7.31
C ALA A 24 8.88 -7.03 -6.28
N GLU A 25 8.28 -5.84 -6.23
CA GLU A 25 8.65 -4.83 -5.24
C GLU A 25 8.55 -5.38 -3.81
N ARG A 26 9.56 -5.05 -3.00
CA ARG A 26 9.64 -5.44 -1.58
C ARG A 26 9.95 -4.23 -0.72
N CYS A 27 9.31 -4.17 0.43
CA CYS A 27 9.71 -3.24 1.48
C CYS A 27 10.78 -3.87 2.39
N PRO A 28 11.54 -3.05 3.15
CA PRO A 28 12.53 -3.53 4.10
C PRO A 28 12.05 -4.65 5.02
N GLN A 29 10.83 -4.51 5.57
CA GLN A 29 10.26 -5.51 6.47
C GLN A 29 10.07 -6.87 5.79
N GLU A 30 9.65 -6.91 4.52
CA GLU A 30 9.48 -8.17 3.80
C GLU A 30 10.82 -8.86 3.50
N VAL A 31 11.87 -8.08 3.25
CA VAL A 31 13.22 -8.58 3.02
C VAL A 31 13.82 -9.14 4.31
N LEU A 32 13.70 -8.41 5.42
CA LEU A 32 14.17 -8.87 6.73
C LEU A 32 13.47 -10.17 7.14
N GLN A 33 12.15 -10.25 7.00
CA GLN A 33 11.41 -11.49 7.26
C GLN A 33 11.85 -12.65 6.36
N TRP A 34 12.18 -12.37 5.09
CA TRP A 34 12.69 -13.38 4.19
C TRP A 34 14.05 -13.93 4.66
N LEU A 35 14.97 -13.06 5.07
CA LEU A 35 16.30 -13.41 5.57
C LEU A 35 16.24 -14.14 6.92
N GLU A 36 15.40 -13.68 7.84
CA GLU A 36 15.17 -14.32 9.15
C GLU A 36 14.64 -15.76 9.00
N ARG A 37 13.74 -16.00 8.02
CA ARG A 37 13.28 -17.36 7.69
C ARG A 37 14.40 -18.27 7.15
N LYS A 38 15.50 -17.69 6.68
CA LYS A 38 16.73 -18.40 6.31
C LYS A 38 17.72 -18.52 7.46
N GLN A 39 17.32 -18.16 8.68
CA GLN A 39 18.13 -18.25 9.90
C GLN A 39 19.40 -17.38 9.84
N VAL A 40 19.36 -16.29 9.07
CA VAL A 40 20.44 -15.30 9.01
C VAL A 40 20.41 -14.48 10.32
N PRO A 41 21.57 -14.27 10.98
CA PRO A 41 21.65 -13.42 12.16
C PRO A 41 21.16 -12.00 11.87
N ARG A 42 20.49 -11.38 12.85
CA ARG A 42 19.83 -10.07 12.67
C ARG A 42 20.76 -8.97 12.12
N HIS A 43 21.99 -8.88 12.64
CA HIS A 43 22.97 -7.90 12.18
C HIS A 43 23.36 -8.11 10.70
N GLU A 44 23.53 -9.35 10.26
CA GLU A 44 23.79 -9.66 8.85
C GLU A 44 22.57 -9.35 7.97
N CYS A 45 21.34 -9.57 8.47
CA CYS A 45 20.13 -9.19 7.73
C CYS A 45 20.09 -7.69 7.45
N GLU A 46 20.46 -6.87 8.43
CA GLU A 46 20.48 -5.41 8.31
C GLU A 46 21.56 -4.95 7.31
N GLN A 47 22.76 -5.51 7.37
CA GLN A 47 23.82 -5.20 6.41
C GLN A 47 23.47 -5.64 4.97
N ILE A 48 22.85 -6.81 4.79
CA ILE A 48 22.36 -7.25 3.47
C ILE A 48 21.28 -6.31 2.94
N LEU A 49 20.35 -5.89 3.81
CA LEU A 49 19.30 -4.95 3.43
C LEU A 49 19.88 -3.59 3.01
N GLU A 50 20.87 -3.07 3.74
CA GLU A 50 21.56 -1.82 3.38
C GLU A 50 22.17 -1.89 1.97
N GLU A 51 22.85 -2.99 1.64
CA GLU A 51 23.39 -3.20 0.30
C GLU A 51 22.29 -3.34 -0.76
N LEU A 52 21.17 -4.02 -0.46
CA LEU A 52 20.05 -4.13 -1.39
C LEU A 52 19.37 -2.78 -1.65
N VAL A 53 19.35 -1.88 -0.66
CA VAL A 53 18.86 -0.51 -0.82
C VAL A 53 19.85 0.32 -1.64
N ALA A 54 21.14 0.22 -1.35
CA ALA A 54 22.20 0.91 -2.09
C ALA A 54 22.20 0.53 -3.58
N GLU A 55 22.01 -0.75 -3.88
CA GLU A 55 21.90 -1.30 -5.25
C GLU A 55 20.48 -1.18 -5.84
N ARG A 56 19.56 -0.50 -5.14
CA ARG A 56 18.17 -0.22 -5.56
C ARG A 56 17.28 -1.43 -5.83
N TYR A 57 17.68 -2.62 -5.37
CA TYR A 57 16.80 -3.79 -5.33
C TYR A 57 15.60 -3.56 -4.39
N VAL A 58 15.81 -2.82 -3.30
CA VAL A 58 14.76 -2.37 -2.39
C VAL A 58 14.62 -0.85 -2.53
N ASP A 59 13.41 -0.40 -2.80
CA ASP A 59 13.09 1.02 -3.00
C ASP A 59 11.69 1.26 -2.42
N GLU A 60 11.64 1.98 -1.30
CA GLU A 60 10.39 2.20 -0.56
C GLU A 60 9.38 3.01 -1.37
N GLU A 61 9.84 3.97 -2.16
CA GLU A 61 8.95 4.78 -3.01
C GLU A 61 8.29 3.92 -4.07
N ARG A 62 9.10 3.10 -4.74
CA ARG A 62 8.63 2.17 -5.78
C ARG A 62 7.67 1.15 -5.19
N TYR A 63 7.95 0.64 -4.00
CA TYR A 63 7.05 -0.26 -3.27
C TYR A 63 5.72 0.41 -2.91
N ILE A 64 5.74 1.59 -2.30
CA ILE A 64 4.53 2.32 -1.89
C ILE A 64 3.65 2.60 -3.10
N ALA A 65 4.24 3.07 -4.21
CA ALA A 65 3.50 3.39 -5.42
C ALA A 65 2.82 2.16 -6.03
N ALA A 66 3.57 1.06 -6.19
CA ALA A 66 3.04 -0.20 -6.70
C ALA A 66 1.94 -0.76 -5.79
N PHE A 67 2.16 -0.77 -4.47
CA PHE A 67 1.20 -1.24 -3.49
C PHE A 67 -0.11 -0.44 -3.53
N ALA A 68 -0.02 0.89 -3.55
CA ALA A 68 -1.18 1.76 -3.58
C ALA A 68 -1.99 1.59 -4.87
N SER A 69 -1.32 1.54 -6.02
CA SER A 69 -1.97 1.31 -7.31
C SER A 69 -2.70 -0.04 -7.36
N ASP A 70 -2.04 -1.11 -6.89
CA ASP A 70 -2.64 -2.45 -6.84
C ASP A 70 -3.85 -2.50 -5.90
N LYS A 71 -3.77 -1.88 -4.72
CA LYS A 71 -4.89 -1.87 -3.77
C LYS A 71 -6.07 -1.07 -4.28
N LEU A 72 -5.85 0.05 -4.95
CA LEU A 72 -6.93 0.80 -5.58
C LEU A 72 -7.57 -0.01 -6.71
N ARG A 73 -6.75 -0.55 -7.63
CA ARG A 73 -7.23 -1.20 -8.86
C ARG A 73 -7.91 -2.53 -8.62
N PHE A 74 -7.35 -3.38 -7.77
CA PHE A 74 -7.80 -4.77 -7.64
C PHE A 74 -8.58 -5.04 -6.35
N SER A 75 -8.34 -4.24 -5.30
CA SER A 75 -9.04 -4.38 -4.01
C SER A 75 -10.06 -3.27 -3.75
N GLU A 76 -10.09 -2.24 -4.61
CA GLU A 76 -10.99 -1.08 -4.49
C GLU A 76 -10.93 -0.50 -3.06
N GLN A 77 -9.71 -0.39 -2.52
CA GLN A 77 -9.43 0.21 -1.21
C GLN A 77 -9.14 1.70 -1.39
N GLY A 78 -9.64 2.52 -0.46
CA GLY A 78 -9.36 3.95 -0.44
C GLY A 78 -8.03 4.30 0.26
N PRO A 79 -7.57 5.55 0.09
CA PRO A 79 -6.27 6.03 0.54
C PRO A 79 -6.00 5.79 2.02
N MET A 80 -6.95 6.11 2.91
CA MET A 80 -6.76 5.99 4.37
C MET A 80 -6.33 4.58 4.77
N ARG A 81 -6.98 3.58 4.17
CA ARG A 81 -6.72 2.18 4.48
C ARG A 81 -5.39 1.73 3.90
N ILE A 82 -5.07 2.16 2.68
CA ILE A 82 -3.77 1.89 2.04
C ILE A 82 -2.63 2.47 2.88
N LYS A 83 -2.73 3.75 3.27
CA LYS A 83 -1.76 4.44 4.12
C LYS A 83 -1.54 3.67 5.42
N ARG A 84 -2.62 3.31 6.12
CA ARG A 84 -2.55 2.53 7.36
C ARG A 84 -1.85 1.17 7.17
N GLU A 85 -2.14 0.45 6.09
CA GLU A 85 -1.49 -0.84 5.79
C GLU A 85 0.01 -0.68 5.56
N LEU A 86 0.43 0.41 4.91
CA LEU A 86 1.85 0.73 4.69
C LEU A 86 2.56 1.18 5.97
N LEU A 87 1.90 1.96 6.83
CA LEU A 87 2.44 2.36 8.14
C LEU A 87 2.66 1.15 9.06
N VAL A 88 1.75 0.17 9.04
CA VAL A 88 1.92 -1.09 9.77
C VAL A 88 3.11 -1.91 9.23
N LYS A 89 3.51 -1.70 7.98
CA LYS A 89 4.73 -2.27 7.37
C LYS A 89 6.01 -1.50 7.71
N GLY A 90 5.93 -0.50 8.59
CA GLY A 90 7.08 0.26 9.08
C GLY A 90 7.64 1.28 8.10
N LEU A 91 6.89 1.64 7.05
CA LEU A 91 7.32 2.63 6.06
C LEU A 91 7.20 4.07 6.61
N PRO A 92 8.09 5.00 6.20
CA PRO A 92 8.07 6.37 6.71
C PRO A 92 6.76 7.10 6.38
N GLU A 93 6.12 7.70 7.39
CA GLU A 93 4.81 8.34 7.24
C GLU A 93 4.79 9.42 6.17
N SER A 94 5.76 10.33 6.16
CA SER A 94 5.84 11.39 5.13
C SER A 94 5.94 10.84 3.70
N LEU A 95 6.61 9.71 3.53
CA LEU A 95 6.76 9.03 2.23
C LEU A 95 5.45 8.35 1.83
N VAL A 96 4.79 7.69 2.78
CA VAL A 96 3.49 7.05 2.58
C VAL A 96 2.43 8.08 2.20
N GLU A 97 2.32 9.18 2.95
CA GLU A 97 1.36 10.24 2.68
C GLU A 97 1.54 10.80 1.26
N SER A 98 2.75 11.29 0.96
CA SER A 98 3.04 11.95 -0.32
C SER A 98 2.83 11.05 -1.55
N ILE A 99 3.29 9.79 -1.48
CA ILE A 99 3.21 8.89 -2.64
C ILE A 99 1.81 8.33 -2.80
N VAL A 100 1.11 7.98 -1.72
CA VAL A 100 -0.26 7.47 -1.82
C VAL A 100 -1.17 8.54 -2.42
N ASP A 101 -1.07 9.80 -1.95
CA ASP A 101 -1.90 10.88 -2.49
C ASP A 101 -1.63 11.13 -3.97
N ARG A 102 -0.36 11.16 -4.37
CA ARG A 102 0.02 11.25 -5.78
C ARG A 102 -0.58 10.11 -6.61
N VAL A 103 -0.44 8.87 -6.15
CA VAL A 103 -0.95 7.69 -6.87
C VAL A 103 -2.48 7.72 -6.95
N MET A 104 -3.18 8.16 -5.91
CA MET A 104 -4.64 8.28 -5.94
C MET A 104 -5.09 9.25 -7.03
N GLU A 105 -4.47 10.43 -7.10
CA GLU A 105 -4.78 11.44 -8.12
C GLU A 105 -4.43 10.95 -9.53
N GLU A 106 -3.26 10.35 -9.73
CA GLU A 106 -2.83 9.79 -11.03
C GLU A 106 -3.73 8.67 -11.55
N ASN A 107 -4.43 7.96 -10.64
CA ASN A 107 -5.29 6.82 -10.98
C ASN A 107 -6.80 7.14 -10.89
N ASN A 108 -7.18 8.42 -10.83
CA ASN A 108 -8.57 8.87 -10.75
C ASN A 108 -9.40 8.12 -9.69
N TYR A 109 -8.91 8.04 -8.44
CA TYR A 109 -9.59 7.28 -7.39
C TYR A 109 -11.06 7.70 -7.15
N ARG A 110 -11.43 8.95 -7.48
CA ARG A 110 -12.81 9.47 -7.42
C ARG A 110 -13.76 8.78 -8.41
N GLU A 111 -13.26 8.37 -9.58
CA GLU A 111 -14.04 7.58 -10.55
C GLU A 111 -14.26 6.15 -10.03
N VAL A 112 -13.22 5.56 -9.41
CA VAL A 112 -13.32 4.26 -8.74
C VAL A 112 -14.37 4.33 -7.63
N LEU A 113 -14.31 5.34 -6.77
CA LEU A 113 -15.28 5.57 -5.70
C LEU A 113 -16.70 5.75 -6.22
N SER A 114 -16.90 6.55 -7.26
CA SER A 114 -18.21 6.77 -7.88
C SER A 114 -18.78 5.45 -8.43
N SER A 115 -17.96 4.65 -9.10
CA SER A 115 -18.35 3.31 -9.58
C SER A 115 -18.71 2.37 -8.44
N LEU A 116 -17.95 2.37 -7.34
CA LEU A 116 -18.21 1.57 -6.15
C LEU A 116 -19.57 1.90 -5.53
N ILE A 117 -19.85 3.19 -5.36
CA ILE A 117 -21.12 3.69 -4.81
C ILE A 117 -22.28 3.24 -5.69
N GLN A 118 -22.18 3.42 -7.01
CA GLN A 118 -23.21 3.00 -7.96
C GLN A 118 -23.46 1.48 -7.91
N LYS A 119 -22.40 0.67 -7.92
CA LYS A 119 -22.49 -0.80 -7.78
C LYS A 119 -23.18 -1.18 -6.47
N LYS A 120 -22.82 -0.52 -5.36
CA LYS A 120 -23.39 -0.81 -4.04
C LYS A 120 -24.87 -0.44 -3.98
N LEU A 121 -25.25 0.69 -4.55
CA LEU A 121 -26.64 1.13 -4.64
C LEU A 121 -27.51 0.12 -5.38
N ALA A 122 -27.03 -0.39 -6.52
CA ALA A 122 -27.77 -1.38 -7.32
C ALA A 122 -28.01 -2.72 -6.61
N LEU A 123 -27.27 -3.01 -5.53
CA LEU A 123 -27.42 -4.23 -4.73
C LEU A 123 -28.37 -4.07 -3.54
N LEU A 124 -28.81 -2.84 -3.25
CA LEU A 124 -29.67 -2.55 -2.12
C LEU A 124 -31.09 -2.30 -2.61
N ASP A 125 -32.05 -3.01 -2.01
CA ASP A 125 -33.47 -2.79 -2.18
C ASP A 125 -34.10 -2.56 -0.80
N SER A 126 -34.70 -1.40 -0.63
CA SER A 126 -35.35 -0.98 0.62
C SER A 126 -36.32 0.17 0.32
N PRO A 127 -37.52 0.18 0.94
CA PRO A 127 -38.45 1.30 0.81
C PRO A 127 -37.96 2.56 1.53
N ASP A 128 -37.05 2.41 2.49
CA ASP A 128 -36.40 3.51 3.20
C ASP A 128 -35.12 3.93 2.47
N ALA A 129 -35.18 5.07 1.79
CA ALA A 129 -34.07 5.65 1.04
C ALA A 129 -32.94 6.14 1.95
N ASP A 130 -33.25 6.70 3.12
CA ASP A 130 -32.24 7.22 4.06
C ASP A 130 -31.42 6.07 4.66
N ALA A 131 -32.07 4.94 4.91
CA ALA A 131 -31.39 3.71 5.31
C ALA A 131 -30.45 3.19 4.21
N ILE A 132 -30.82 3.30 2.92
CA ILE A 132 -29.92 2.95 1.80
C ILE A 132 -28.74 3.90 1.76
N HIS A 133 -28.98 5.22 1.80
CA HIS A 133 -27.93 6.25 1.77
C HIS A 133 -26.90 6.00 2.87
N THR A 134 -27.36 5.85 4.11
CA THR A 134 -26.50 5.59 5.28
C THR A 134 -25.63 4.34 5.08
N LYS A 135 -26.22 3.23 4.60
CA LYS A 135 -25.49 1.98 4.34
C LYS A 135 -24.40 2.15 3.27
N VAL A 136 -24.68 2.91 2.22
CA VAL A 136 -23.73 3.14 1.12
C VAL A 136 -22.57 4.02 1.59
N LEU A 137 -22.87 5.13 2.27
CA LEU A 137 -21.85 6.04 2.79
C LEU A 137 -20.92 5.34 3.79
N GLN A 138 -21.50 4.61 4.76
CA GLN A 138 -20.70 3.86 5.75
C GLN A 138 -19.86 2.76 5.09
N TRP A 139 -20.40 2.08 4.07
CA TRP A 139 -19.67 1.04 3.35
C TRP A 139 -18.49 1.62 2.56
N ALA A 140 -18.69 2.75 1.86
CA ALA A 140 -17.62 3.42 1.12
C ALA A 140 -16.55 3.99 2.07
N TYR A 141 -16.95 4.61 3.17
CA TYR A 141 -16.01 5.04 4.21
C TYR A 141 -15.23 3.86 4.81
N GLY A 142 -15.90 2.73 5.07
CA GLY A 142 -15.25 1.49 5.53
C GLY A 142 -14.29 0.85 4.53
N LYS A 143 -14.37 1.20 3.23
CA LYS A 143 -13.37 0.85 2.22
C LYS A 143 -12.09 1.69 2.33
N GLY A 144 -12.10 2.76 3.12
CA GLY A 144 -10.94 3.62 3.40
C GLY A 144 -10.89 4.91 2.57
N PHE A 145 -12.02 5.34 2.01
CA PHE A 145 -12.14 6.64 1.34
C PHE A 145 -12.48 7.71 2.38
N GLU A 146 -11.93 8.91 2.19
CA GLU A 146 -12.21 10.05 3.05
C GLU A 146 -13.70 10.39 3.03
N TRP A 147 -14.22 10.87 4.17
CA TRP A 147 -15.64 11.15 4.29
C TRP A 147 -16.12 12.22 3.30
N GLU A 148 -15.29 13.24 3.06
CA GLU A 148 -15.59 14.32 2.13
C GLU A 148 -15.73 13.80 0.68
N ASP A 149 -14.78 12.99 0.22
CA ASP A 149 -14.84 12.35 -1.10
C ASP A 149 -16.05 11.42 -1.25
N VAL A 150 -16.39 10.68 -0.18
CA VAL A 150 -17.56 9.78 -0.15
C VAL A 150 -18.85 10.57 -0.33
N LEU A 151 -19.00 11.68 0.40
CA LEU A 151 -20.17 12.55 0.27
C LEU A 151 -20.25 13.19 -1.12
N GLU A 152 -19.13 13.70 -1.64
CA GLU A 152 -19.07 14.31 -2.96
C GLU A 152 -19.47 13.32 -4.07
N ALA A 153 -18.90 12.12 -4.06
CA ALA A 153 -19.23 11.07 -5.02
C ALA A 153 -20.69 10.62 -4.88
N ALA A 154 -21.20 10.50 -3.65
CA ALA A 154 -22.58 10.08 -3.41
C ALA A 154 -23.63 11.07 -3.92
N ARG A 155 -23.36 12.39 -3.86
CA ARG A 155 -24.28 13.44 -4.38
C ARG A 155 -24.61 13.29 -5.87
N GLN A 156 -23.79 12.59 -6.63
CA GLN A 156 -24.05 12.31 -8.04
C GLN A 156 -25.25 11.36 -8.23
N PHE A 157 -25.55 10.54 -7.21
CA PHE A 157 -26.58 9.48 -7.28
C PHE A 157 -27.70 9.69 -6.26
N LEU A 158 -27.39 10.36 -5.15
CA LEU A 158 -28.26 10.53 -3.99
C LEU A 158 -28.64 12.00 -3.83
N ARG A 159 -29.89 12.26 -3.41
CA ARG A 159 -30.30 13.60 -2.98
C ARG A 159 -29.96 13.75 -1.50
N LEU A 160 -28.77 14.30 -1.25
CA LEU A 160 -28.21 14.58 0.08
C LEU A 160 -28.19 16.09 0.35
#